data_AF-A0AAF0ECH5-F1
#
_entry.id   AF-A0AAF0ECH5-F1
#
_cell.length_a   1.000
_cell.length_b   1.000
_cell.length_c   1.000
_cell.angle_alpha   90.00
_cell.angle_beta   90.00
_cell.angle_gamma   90.00
#
_symmetry.space_group_name_H-M   'P 1'
#
loop_
_entity.id
_entity.type
_entity.pdbx_description
1 polymer ?
#
loop_
_entity_poly.entity_id
_entity_poly.type
_entity_poly.pdbx_seq_one_letter_code
_entity_poly.pdbx_strand_id
1 'polypeptide(L)'
;MAGVEYDVGGVAGATESREREALFDRLVERAVRHTEAVDREALCVIAGKVVWHVHLTVHLLADHGAPVDAAVLASMVALRHFRRSDVSVVDGEVVVHSSDERVPVPLAYHHLPFCVTFAMFILRPETETERSLLMAQSHTASADSQPVDMELENEGPKELDIPVALLDPSLMEQTLAHSSISFVMNSQREVCVLDKAGGASLPYQVILDLLKDAAMRAKELTQLVDTALAEDAPVA
;
A
#
# COMPACT_ATOMS: atom_id res chain seq x y z
N MET A 1 -20.36 17.30 16.37
CA MET A 1 -20.41 17.22 14.90
C MET A 1 -19.94 18.54 14.34
N ALA A 2 -18.64 18.69 14.10
CA ALA A 2 -18.10 19.81 13.35
C ALA A 2 -17.94 19.31 11.91
N GLY A 3 -18.69 19.89 10.99
CA GLY A 3 -18.53 19.63 9.56
C GLY A 3 -17.14 20.08 9.14
N VAL A 4 -16.47 19.24 8.38
CA VAL A 4 -15.27 19.63 7.63
C VAL A 4 -15.72 20.69 6.63
N GLU A 5 -15.29 21.94 6.85
CA GLU A 5 -15.42 22.98 5.84
C GLU A 5 -14.64 22.51 4.61
N TYR A 6 -15.36 22.27 3.52
CA TYR A 6 -14.76 22.19 2.20
C TYR A 6 -14.17 23.56 1.91
N ASP A 7 -12.86 23.63 1.84
CA ASP A 7 -12.13 24.85 1.52
C ASP A 7 -12.50 25.27 0.08
N VAL A 8 -13.45 26.20 -0.02
CA VAL A 8 -13.85 26.80 -1.30
C VAL A 8 -12.98 28.04 -1.51
N GLY A 9 -11.87 27.88 -2.23
CA GLY A 9 -11.37 28.95 -3.11
C GLY A 9 -9.95 29.45 -2.86
N GLY A 10 -9.01 28.90 -3.62
CA GLY A 10 -7.73 29.53 -3.95
C GLY A 10 -6.99 28.74 -5.03
N VAL A 11 -6.32 29.43 -5.97
CA VAL A 11 -5.48 28.78 -7.01
C VAL A 11 -4.39 27.90 -6.38
N ALA A 12 -3.93 28.24 -5.17
CA ALA A 12 -2.98 27.44 -4.40
C ALA A 12 -3.59 26.11 -3.87
N GLY A 13 -4.75 26.15 -3.23
CA GLY A 13 -5.41 24.93 -2.72
C GLY A 13 -5.85 23.96 -3.82
N ALA A 14 -6.23 24.49 -4.99
CA ALA A 14 -6.49 23.65 -6.17
C ALA A 14 -5.21 22.98 -6.72
N THR A 15 -4.04 23.59 -6.53
CA THR A 15 -2.75 23.02 -6.96
C THR A 15 -2.32 21.90 -6.02
N GLU A 16 -2.39 22.12 -4.71
CA GLU A 16 -2.09 21.08 -3.71
C GLU A 16 -3.02 19.86 -3.79
N SER A 17 -4.33 20.08 -4.02
CA SER A 17 -5.27 18.99 -4.22
C SER A 17 -4.94 18.16 -5.47
N ARG A 18 -4.55 18.83 -6.57
CA ARG A 18 -4.15 18.14 -7.81
C ARG A 18 -2.84 17.38 -7.64
N GLU A 19 -1.89 17.93 -6.90
CA GLU A 19 -0.63 17.24 -6.60
C GLU A 19 -0.88 15.99 -5.75
N ARG A 20 -1.74 16.07 -4.73
CA ARG A 20 -2.16 14.90 -3.94
C ARG A 20 -2.85 13.85 -4.79
N GLU A 21 -3.76 14.25 -5.68
CA GLU A 21 -4.45 13.34 -6.60
C GLU A 21 -3.46 12.66 -7.56
N ALA A 22 -2.54 13.42 -8.14
CA ALA A 22 -1.53 12.88 -9.05
C ALA A 22 -0.57 11.92 -8.33
N LEU A 23 -0.18 12.20 -7.08
CA LEU A 23 0.61 11.29 -6.27
C LEU A 23 -0.15 10.01 -5.95
N PHE A 24 -1.42 10.13 -5.57
CA PHE A 24 -2.30 9.00 -5.30
C PHE A 24 -2.44 8.09 -6.54
N ASP A 25 -2.79 8.66 -7.69
CA ASP A 25 -2.96 7.92 -8.93
C ASP A 25 -1.66 7.20 -9.32
N ARG A 26 -0.52 7.90 -9.23
CA ARG A 26 0.79 7.32 -9.51
C ARG A 26 1.14 6.18 -8.54
N LEU A 27 0.82 6.29 -7.26
CA LEU A 27 1.11 5.24 -6.28
C LEU A 27 0.24 4.00 -6.53
N VAL A 28 -1.06 4.18 -6.79
CA VAL A 28 -1.96 3.08 -7.14
C VAL A 28 -1.54 2.43 -8.46
N GLU A 29 -1.21 3.22 -9.48
CA GLU A 29 -0.71 2.69 -10.76
C GLU A 29 0.58 1.88 -10.57
N ARG A 30 1.53 2.38 -9.76
CA ARG A 30 2.77 1.65 -9.46
C ARG A 30 2.50 0.37 -8.67
N ALA A 31 1.55 0.38 -7.75
CA ALA A 31 1.21 -0.78 -6.95
C ALA A 31 0.47 -1.88 -7.74
N VAL A 32 -0.39 -1.48 -8.69
CA VAL A 32 -1.26 -2.42 -9.43
C VAL A 32 -0.70 -2.78 -10.80
N ARG A 33 -0.29 -1.78 -11.59
CA ARG A 33 0.11 -1.96 -13.00
C ARG A 33 1.58 -2.33 -13.14
N HIS A 34 2.47 -1.64 -12.44
CA HIS A 34 3.92 -1.86 -12.56
C HIS A 34 4.41 -3.14 -11.89
N THR A 35 3.65 -3.67 -10.93
CA THR A 35 3.95 -4.96 -10.32
C THR A 35 3.63 -6.14 -11.23
N GLU A 36 2.93 -5.91 -12.35
CA GLU A 36 2.52 -6.98 -13.27
C GLU A 36 1.71 -8.08 -12.56
N ALA A 37 0.89 -7.66 -11.58
CA ALA A 37 0.06 -8.57 -10.81
C ALA A 37 -0.90 -9.40 -11.68
N VAL A 38 -1.43 -8.81 -12.74
CA VAL A 38 -2.32 -9.47 -13.72
C VAL A 38 -1.51 -9.96 -14.92
N ASP A 39 -1.73 -11.21 -15.30
CA ASP A 39 -1.10 -11.82 -16.47
C ASP A 39 -1.67 -11.19 -17.75
N ARG A 40 -0.84 -10.40 -18.44
CA ARG A 40 -1.20 -9.71 -19.68
C ARG A 40 -1.20 -10.65 -20.89
N GLU A 41 -0.46 -11.75 -20.85
CA GLU A 41 -0.41 -12.72 -21.94
C GLU A 41 -1.70 -13.52 -21.99
N ALA A 42 -2.23 -13.89 -20.83
CA ALA A 42 -3.53 -14.56 -20.69
C ALA A 42 -4.73 -13.72 -21.20
N LEU A 43 -4.55 -12.42 -21.41
CA LEU A 43 -5.55 -11.51 -21.98
C LEU A 43 -5.52 -11.47 -23.51
N CYS A 44 -4.50 -12.03 -24.15
CA CYS A 44 -4.41 -12.07 -25.60
C CYS A 44 -5.33 -13.17 -26.18
N VAL A 45 -6.25 -12.79 -27.07
CA VAL A 45 -7.13 -13.77 -27.75
C VAL A 45 -6.54 -14.17 -29.09
N ILE A 46 -6.17 -13.19 -29.91
CA ILE A 46 -5.48 -13.39 -31.19
C ILE A 46 -4.31 -12.42 -31.26
N ALA A 47 -3.10 -12.97 -31.32
CA ALA A 47 -1.86 -12.20 -31.38
C ALA A 47 -1.89 -11.15 -32.50
N GLY A 48 -1.61 -9.89 -32.13
CA GLY A 48 -1.59 -8.77 -33.07
C GLY A 48 -2.95 -8.32 -33.62
N LYS A 49 -4.07 -8.89 -33.13
CA LYS A 49 -5.43 -8.52 -33.58
C LYS A 49 -6.37 -8.14 -32.45
N VAL A 50 -6.60 -9.05 -31.51
CA VAL A 50 -7.64 -8.89 -30.48
C VAL A 50 -7.11 -9.29 -29.12
N VAL A 51 -7.27 -8.40 -28.15
CA VAL A 51 -6.88 -8.56 -26.76
C VAL A 51 -7.98 -8.05 -25.84
N TRP A 52 -8.02 -8.55 -24.62
CA TRP A 52 -8.87 -8.00 -23.58
C TRP A 52 -8.29 -6.70 -23.02
N HIS A 53 -9.15 -5.70 -22.85
CA HIS A 53 -8.84 -4.47 -22.11
C HIS A 53 -9.59 -4.49 -20.78
N VAL A 54 -8.86 -4.68 -19.68
CA VAL A 54 -9.41 -4.65 -18.33
C VAL A 54 -9.28 -3.23 -17.78
N HIS A 55 -10.42 -2.60 -17.45
CA HIS A 55 -10.45 -1.28 -16.84
C HIS A 55 -10.84 -1.41 -15.37
N LEU A 56 -10.04 -0.79 -14.49
CA LEU A 56 -10.31 -0.73 -13.06
C LEU A 56 -10.53 0.72 -12.65
N THR A 57 -11.65 1.00 -12.00
CA THR A 57 -12.01 2.33 -11.50
C THR A 57 -12.14 2.26 -9.98
N VAL A 58 -11.41 3.12 -9.28
CA VAL A 58 -11.46 3.22 -7.81
C VAL A 58 -12.16 4.52 -7.45
N HIS A 59 -13.19 4.43 -6.59
CA HIS A 59 -13.90 5.58 -6.06
C HIS A 59 -13.64 5.71 -4.55
N LEU A 60 -13.00 6.79 -4.13
CA LEU A 60 -12.83 7.11 -2.72
C LEU A 60 -14.12 7.73 -2.19
N LEU A 61 -14.85 6.98 -1.34
CA LEU A 61 -16.12 7.43 -0.77
C LEU A 61 -15.92 8.26 0.50
N ALA A 62 -14.96 7.85 1.33
CA ALA A 62 -14.59 8.51 2.58
C ALA A 62 -13.09 8.35 2.80
N ASP A 63 -12.39 9.46 3.00
CA ASP A 63 -10.96 9.48 3.36
C ASP A 63 -10.82 9.72 4.87
N HIS A 64 -10.47 8.66 5.58
CA HIS A 64 -10.20 8.69 7.02
C HIS A 64 -8.76 8.31 7.36
N GLY A 65 -7.85 8.33 6.38
CA GLY A 65 -6.46 7.91 6.53
C GLY A 65 -6.08 6.77 5.58
N ALA A 66 -4.80 6.69 5.24
CA ALA A 66 -4.19 5.67 4.39
C ALA A 66 -5.00 5.31 3.10
N PRO A 67 -5.45 6.29 2.29
CA PRO A 67 -6.34 6.01 1.16
C PRO A 67 -5.69 5.11 0.10
N VAL A 68 -4.36 5.15 -0.05
CA VAL A 68 -3.61 4.30 -0.99
C VAL A 68 -3.71 2.83 -0.59
N ASP A 69 -3.59 2.51 0.70
CA ASP A 69 -3.66 1.13 1.21
C ASP A 69 -5.05 0.53 0.92
N ALA A 70 -6.10 1.29 1.24
CA ALA A 70 -7.47 0.90 0.94
C ALA A 70 -7.72 0.76 -0.56
N ALA A 71 -7.21 1.67 -1.38
CA ALA A 71 -7.38 1.63 -2.84
C ALA A 71 -6.67 0.43 -3.46
N VAL A 72 -5.44 0.11 -3.05
CA VAL A 72 -4.68 -1.03 -3.54
C VAL A 72 -5.36 -2.34 -3.11
N LEU A 73 -5.80 -2.44 -1.85
CA LEU A 73 -6.57 -3.58 -1.35
C LEU A 73 -7.85 -3.78 -2.17
N ALA A 74 -8.67 -2.74 -2.32
CA ALA A 74 -9.90 -2.79 -3.10
C ALA A 74 -9.65 -3.16 -4.57
N SER A 75 -8.57 -2.64 -5.16
CA SER A 75 -8.19 -2.95 -6.54
C SER A 75 -7.86 -4.44 -6.72
N MET A 76 -7.06 -5.00 -5.81
CA MET A 76 -6.66 -6.41 -5.87
C MET A 76 -7.84 -7.35 -5.62
N VAL A 77 -8.70 -7.01 -4.65
CA VAL A 77 -9.94 -7.76 -4.39
C VAL A 77 -10.85 -7.74 -5.62
N ALA A 78 -11.07 -6.56 -6.22
CA ALA A 78 -11.90 -6.41 -7.40
C ALA A 78 -11.36 -7.22 -8.60
N LEU A 79 -10.05 -7.15 -8.88
CA LEU A 79 -9.43 -7.90 -9.97
C LEU A 79 -9.52 -9.42 -9.75
N ARG A 80 -9.42 -9.88 -8.50
CA ARG A 80 -9.49 -11.30 -8.17
C ARG A 80 -10.92 -11.85 -8.16
N HIS A 81 -11.89 -11.03 -7.77
CA HIS A 81 -13.30 -11.39 -7.83
C HIS A 81 -13.84 -11.32 -9.27
N PHE A 82 -13.34 -10.38 -10.10
CA PHE A 82 -13.81 -10.20 -11.47
C PHE A 82 -13.74 -11.49 -12.29
N ARG A 83 -14.77 -11.71 -13.10
CA ARG A 83 -14.85 -12.79 -14.07
C ARG A 83 -15.12 -12.20 -15.44
N ARG A 84 -14.32 -12.59 -16.43
CA ARG A 84 -14.51 -12.20 -17.83
C ARG A 84 -15.35 -13.24 -18.57
N SER A 85 -16.06 -12.81 -19.60
CA SER A 85 -16.76 -13.73 -20.51
C SER A 85 -15.78 -14.70 -21.18
N ASP A 86 -16.25 -15.93 -21.42
CA ASP A 86 -15.50 -16.92 -22.19
C ASP A 86 -15.51 -16.57 -23.68
N VAL A 87 -14.46 -16.95 -24.39
CA VAL A 87 -14.27 -16.61 -25.80
C VAL A 87 -13.77 -17.82 -26.58
N SER A 88 -14.37 -18.05 -27.75
CA SER A 88 -13.91 -19.05 -28.71
C SER A 88 -13.52 -18.39 -30.03
N VAL A 89 -12.48 -18.91 -30.66
CA VAL A 89 -12.06 -18.49 -32.01
C VAL A 89 -12.52 -19.55 -33.01
N VAL A 90 -13.44 -19.19 -33.90
CA VAL A 90 -13.96 -20.05 -34.98
C VAL A 90 -13.67 -19.36 -36.31
N ASP A 91 -12.98 -20.05 -37.23
CA ASP A 91 -12.60 -19.53 -38.55
C ASP A 91 -11.86 -18.17 -38.52
N GLY A 92 -11.17 -17.87 -37.41
CA GLY A 92 -10.43 -16.62 -37.21
C GLY A 92 -11.29 -15.45 -36.70
N GLU A 93 -12.58 -15.67 -36.45
CA GLU A 93 -13.48 -14.72 -35.80
C GLU A 93 -13.61 -15.01 -34.30
N VAL A 94 -13.75 -13.94 -33.52
CA VAL A 94 -13.85 -14.00 -32.06
C VAL A 94 -15.31 -14.01 -31.66
N VAL A 95 -15.76 -15.11 -31.05
CA VAL A 95 -17.11 -15.25 -30.51
C VAL A 95 -17.05 -15.14 -28.99
N VAL A 96 -17.70 -14.11 -28.44
CA VAL A 96 -17.82 -13.88 -26.99
C VAL A 96 -19.10 -14.54 -26.50
N HIS A 97 -18.98 -15.43 -25.51
CA HIS A 97 -20.12 -16.13 -24.92
C HIS A 97 -20.70 -15.32 -23.76
N SER A 98 -22.02 -15.27 -23.66
CA SER A 98 -22.69 -14.61 -22.53
C SER A 98 -22.57 -15.46 -21.25
N SER A 99 -22.82 -14.85 -20.08
CA SER A 99 -22.84 -15.57 -18.80
C SER A 99 -23.90 -16.67 -18.71
N ASP A 100 -24.96 -16.55 -19.52
CA ASP A 100 -26.06 -17.52 -19.57
C ASP A 100 -25.68 -18.75 -20.42
N GLU A 101 -24.75 -18.57 -21.38
CA GLU A 101 -24.27 -19.63 -22.27
C GLU A 101 -23.09 -20.38 -21.68
N ARG A 102 -22.15 -19.66 -21.04
CA ARG A 102 -20.93 -20.23 -20.46
C ARG A 102 -20.57 -19.58 -19.14
N VAL A 103 -19.95 -20.38 -18.27
CA VAL A 103 -19.44 -19.90 -16.98
C VAL A 103 -18.32 -18.88 -17.22
N PRO A 104 -18.42 -17.66 -16.65
CA PRO A 104 -17.36 -16.66 -16.73
C PRO A 104 -16.02 -17.15 -16.15
N VAL A 105 -14.92 -16.75 -16.80
CA VAL A 105 -13.56 -17.19 -16.48
C VAL A 105 -12.87 -16.18 -15.56
N PRO A 106 -12.19 -16.59 -14.48
CA PRO A 106 -11.38 -15.68 -13.66
C PRO A 106 -10.20 -15.10 -14.44
N LEU A 107 -9.74 -13.93 -14.01
CA LEU A 107 -8.48 -13.37 -14.50
C LEU A 107 -7.29 -14.19 -13.98
N ALA A 108 -6.29 -14.36 -14.84
CA ALA A 108 -5.01 -14.91 -14.43
C ALA A 108 -4.18 -13.81 -13.75
N TYR A 109 -3.56 -14.15 -12.61
CA TYR A 109 -2.72 -13.25 -11.84
C TYR A 109 -1.51 -14.01 -11.31
N HIS A 110 -0.37 -13.32 -11.16
CA HIS A 110 0.88 -13.91 -10.69
C HIS A 110 1.04 -13.79 -9.17
N HIS A 111 0.64 -12.64 -8.61
CA HIS A 111 0.78 -12.35 -7.18
C HIS A 111 -0.19 -11.23 -6.74
N LEU A 112 -0.37 -11.09 -5.42
CA LEU A 112 -1.21 -10.05 -4.81
C LEU A 112 -0.34 -9.05 -4.04
N PRO A 113 -0.01 -7.88 -4.63
CA PRO A 113 0.69 -6.82 -3.92
C PRO A 113 -0.29 -6.05 -3.02
N PHE A 114 0.10 -5.83 -1.76
CA PHE A 114 -0.60 -4.96 -0.83
C PHE A 114 0.28 -3.79 -0.42
N CYS A 115 -0.35 -2.63 -0.23
CA CYS A 115 0.30 -1.44 0.28
C CYS A 115 0.11 -1.37 1.80
N VAL A 116 1.19 -1.08 2.51
CA VAL A 116 1.23 -0.95 3.97
C VAL A 116 1.92 0.36 4.30
N THR A 117 1.17 1.30 4.86
CA THR A 117 1.62 2.65 5.18
C THR A 117 1.86 2.82 6.68
N PHE A 118 2.98 3.46 7.00
CA PHE A 118 3.35 3.86 8.35
C PHE A 118 3.45 5.37 8.45
N ALA A 119 2.88 5.95 9.51
CA ALA A 119 3.12 7.32 9.93
C ALA A 119 4.24 7.36 10.97
N MET A 120 5.21 8.24 10.75
CA MET A 120 6.38 8.38 11.60
C MET A 120 6.27 9.66 12.43
N PHE A 121 6.53 9.51 13.72
CA PHE A 121 6.60 10.59 14.69
C PHE A 121 8.00 10.61 15.28
N ILE A 122 8.63 11.78 15.25
CA ILE A 122 9.89 12.00 15.94
C ILE A 122 9.55 12.65 17.27
N LEU A 123 9.68 11.87 18.35
CA LEU A 123 9.31 12.30 19.68
C LEU A 123 10.55 12.58 20.52
N ARG A 124 10.50 13.67 21.28
CA ARG A 124 11.53 14.05 22.25
C ARG A 124 11.02 13.72 23.64
N PRO A 125 11.61 12.73 24.34
CA PRO A 125 11.19 12.43 25.70
C PRO A 125 11.61 13.54 26.67
N GLU A 126 10.69 14.01 27.50
CA GLU A 126 10.99 14.95 28.59
C GLU A 126 11.41 14.23 29.87
N THR A 127 10.97 12.97 30.05
CA THR A 127 11.24 12.15 31.24
C THR A 127 11.94 10.83 30.90
N GLU A 128 12.72 10.29 31.83
CA GLU A 128 13.42 9.01 31.64
C GLU A 128 12.46 7.81 31.57
N THR A 129 11.31 7.92 32.22
CA THR A 129 10.21 6.95 32.09
C THR A 129 9.61 6.96 30.69
N GLU A 130 9.37 8.14 30.12
CA GLU A 130 8.86 8.30 28.76
C GLU A 130 9.87 7.79 27.73
N ARG A 131 11.15 8.12 27.90
CA ARG A 131 12.23 7.57 27.07
C ARG A 131 12.22 6.05 27.03
N SER A 132 12.05 5.41 28.17
CA SER A 132 12.01 3.94 28.27
C SER A 132 10.80 3.34 27.53
N LEU A 133 9.64 3.99 27.63
CA LEU A 133 8.42 3.58 26.92
C LEU A 133 8.56 3.77 25.41
N LEU A 134 9.05 4.93 24.97
CA LEU A 134 9.28 5.24 23.56
C LEU A 134 10.30 4.29 22.95
N MET A 135 11.37 3.95 23.68
CA MET A 135 12.36 2.97 23.22
C MET A 135 11.81 1.55 23.09
N ALA A 136 10.87 1.15 23.96
CA ALA A 136 10.20 -0.13 23.85
C ALA A 136 9.21 -0.18 22.67
N GLN A 137 8.66 0.97 22.28
CA GLN A 137 7.72 1.11 21.16
C GLN A 137 8.41 1.37 19.82
N SER A 138 9.58 2.02 19.84
CA SER A 138 10.43 2.16 18.67
C SER A 138 11.07 0.81 18.39
N HIS A 139 10.91 0.29 17.17
CA HIS A 139 11.45 -1.01 16.75
C HIS A 139 12.99 -1.09 16.77
N THR A 140 13.70 -0.09 17.29
CA THR A 140 15.16 -0.07 17.52
C THR A 140 15.62 -1.02 18.64
N ALA A 141 14.76 -1.91 19.13
CA ALA A 141 15.05 -2.85 20.21
C ALA A 141 15.77 -4.14 19.76
N SER A 142 16.39 -4.18 18.58
CA SER A 142 17.40 -5.22 18.33
C SER A 142 18.70 -4.84 19.04
N ALA A 143 18.90 -5.47 20.20
CA ALA A 143 20.07 -5.40 21.07
C ALA A 143 21.35 -5.98 20.43
N ASP A 144 21.70 -5.59 19.21
CA ASP A 144 22.86 -6.10 18.49
C ASP A 144 23.57 -5.01 17.67
N SER A 145 23.82 -3.86 18.30
CA SER A 145 24.96 -3.03 17.92
C SER A 145 26.12 -3.38 18.84
N GLN A 146 27.06 -4.19 18.34
CA GLN A 146 28.41 -4.19 18.86
C GLN A 146 28.90 -2.74 18.93
N PRO A 147 29.57 -2.32 20.02
CA PRO A 147 30.12 -0.98 20.11
C PRO A 147 31.20 -0.85 19.04
N VAL A 148 30.95 -0.02 18.03
CA VAL A 148 32.02 0.47 17.16
C VAL A 148 32.68 1.59 17.94
N ASP A 149 33.77 1.25 18.63
CA ASP A 149 34.63 2.19 19.33
C ASP A 149 35.20 3.19 18.32
N MET A 150 34.61 4.38 18.28
CA MET A 150 35.24 5.58 17.78
C MET A 150 35.01 6.67 18.81
N GLU A 151 35.99 6.79 19.71
CA GLU A 151 36.11 7.88 20.67
C GLU A 151 36.08 9.22 19.92
N LEU A 152 35.00 9.97 20.09
CA LEU A 152 34.92 11.38 19.77
C LEU A 152 34.29 12.11 20.96
N GLU A 153 35.02 13.13 21.39
CA GLU A 153 34.87 13.88 22.62
C GLU A 153 33.49 14.56 22.75
N ASN A 154 32.85 14.31 23.90
CA ASN A 154 32.12 15.27 24.74
C ASN A 154 31.33 16.40 24.03
N GLU A 155 30.10 16.12 23.57
CA GLU A 155 29.03 17.11 23.38
C GLU A 155 27.73 16.65 24.04
N GLY A 156 27.53 16.98 25.33
CA GLY A 156 26.24 16.97 26.04
C GLY A 156 25.41 15.69 26.00
N PRO A 157 24.26 15.61 26.71
CA PRO A 157 23.28 14.60 26.38
C PRO A 157 22.66 15.02 25.05
N LYS A 158 23.04 14.36 23.94
CA LYS A 158 22.26 14.48 22.69
C LYS A 158 20.81 14.14 23.04
N GLU A 159 19.92 15.12 22.96
CA GLU A 159 18.48 14.91 22.94
C GLU A 159 18.20 13.96 21.76
N LEU A 160 18.13 12.67 22.04
CA LEU A 160 17.97 11.64 21.02
C LEU A 160 16.50 11.64 20.64
N ASP A 161 16.20 12.31 19.53
CA ASP A 161 14.96 12.19 18.78
C ASP A 161 14.64 10.70 18.55
N ILE A 162 13.54 10.20 19.12
CA ILE A 162 13.12 8.78 19.02
C ILE A 162 12.07 8.66 17.91
N PRO A 163 12.32 7.88 16.85
CA PRO A 163 11.32 7.61 15.82
C PRO A 163 10.33 6.54 16.29
N VAL A 164 9.06 6.89 16.32
CA VAL A 164 7.93 5.98 16.54
C VAL A 164 7.13 5.84 15.26
N ALA A 165 6.75 4.62 14.90
CA ALA A 165 5.96 4.32 13.72
C ALA A 165 4.56 3.84 14.12
N LEU A 166 3.53 4.36 13.47
CA LEU A 166 2.16 3.89 13.56
C LEU A 166 1.77 3.26 12.23
N LEU A 167 1.25 2.03 12.28
CA LEU A 167 0.71 1.32 11.14
C LEU A 167 -0.74 1.76 10.89
N ASP A 168 -1.13 1.92 9.63
CA ASP A 168 -2.49 2.29 9.20
C ASP A 168 -2.97 3.61 9.85
N PRO A 169 -2.29 4.74 9.55
CA PRO A 169 -2.60 5.99 10.21
C PRO A 169 -3.96 6.53 9.81
N SER A 170 -4.73 6.94 10.82
CA SER A 170 -5.91 7.78 10.65
C SER A 170 -5.55 9.13 10.02
N LEU A 171 -6.57 9.85 9.52
CA LEU A 171 -6.37 11.17 8.92
C LEU A 171 -5.67 12.16 9.87
N MET A 172 -5.98 12.10 11.16
CA MET A 172 -5.33 12.93 12.18
C MET A 172 -3.85 12.56 12.34
N GLU A 173 -3.54 11.27 12.42
CA GLU A 173 -2.16 10.79 12.55
C GLU A 173 -1.36 11.12 11.30
N GLN A 174 -1.92 10.92 10.11
CA GLN A 174 -1.27 11.26 8.84
C GLN A 174 -0.98 12.76 8.73
N THR A 175 -1.88 13.61 9.22
CA THR A 175 -1.72 15.08 9.17
C THR A 175 -0.64 15.56 10.16
N LEU A 176 -0.51 14.89 11.31
CA LEU A 176 0.44 15.26 12.36
C LEU A 176 1.80 14.56 12.22
N ALA A 177 1.90 13.54 11.35
CA ALA A 177 3.13 12.80 11.13
C ALA A 177 4.24 13.68 10.56
N HIS A 178 5.47 13.43 11.00
CA HIS A 178 6.66 14.11 10.47
C HIS A 178 7.09 13.52 9.12
N SER A 179 6.84 12.22 8.91
CA SER A 179 7.00 11.55 7.63
C SER A 179 6.05 10.36 7.53
N SER A 180 5.70 9.97 6.31
CA SER A 180 5.01 8.71 6.04
C SER A 180 5.87 7.83 5.14
N ILE A 181 5.81 6.53 5.35
CA ILE A 181 6.50 5.54 4.54
C ILE A 181 5.53 4.44 4.15
N SER A 182 5.39 4.19 2.85
CA SER A 182 4.49 3.21 2.27
C SER A 182 5.28 2.14 1.55
N PHE A 183 5.04 0.89 1.90
CA PHE A 183 5.63 -0.28 1.27
C PHE A 183 4.56 -1.01 0.47
N VAL A 184 4.79 -1.20 -0.82
CA VAL A 184 4.01 -2.13 -1.64
C VAL A 184 4.79 -3.42 -1.77
N MET A 185 4.18 -4.52 -1.37
CA MET A 185 4.86 -5.80 -1.28
C MET A 185 3.94 -6.96 -1.54
N ASN A 186 4.52 -8.03 -2.09
CA ASN A 186 3.82 -9.28 -2.33
C ASN A 186 3.89 -10.21 -1.12
N SER A 187 3.13 -11.30 -1.16
CA SER A 187 3.14 -12.35 -0.13
C SER A 187 4.48 -13.09 -0.01
N GLN A 188 5.36 -12.95 -1.00
CA GLN A 188 6.72 -13.53 -1.02
C GLN A 188 7.77 -12.61 -0.38
N ARG A 189 7.35 -11.50 0.24
CA ARG A 189 8.22 -10.50 0.89
C ARG A 189 9.10 -9.72 -0.08
N GLU A 190 8.75 -9.68 -1.36
CA GLU A 190 9.42 -8.83 -2.34
C GLU A 190 8.79 -7.43 -2.30
N VAL A 191 9.65 -6.42 -2.24
CA VAL A 191 9.24 -5.02 -2.25
C VAL A 191 9.10 -4.57 -3.70
N CYS A 192 7.89 -4.23 -4.08
CA CYS A 192 7.61 -3.69 -5.40
C CYS A 192 7.84 -2.18 -5.45
N VAL A 193 7.38 -1.46 -4.42
CA VAL A 193 7.44 0.00 -4.35
C VAL A 193 7.73 0.42 -2.91
N LEU A 194 8.65 1.37 -2.77
CA LEU A 194 8.87 2.12 -1.55
C LEU A 194 8.60 3.59 -1.83
N ASP A 195 7.70 4.19 -1.06
CA ASP A 195 7.44 5.62 -1.10
C ASP A 195 7.67 6.22 0.29
N LYS A 196 8.52 7.24 0.37
CA LYS A 196 8.77 7.98 1.61
C LYS A 196 8.42 9.43 1.36
N ALA A 197 7.37 9.90 2.03
CA ALA A 197 6.95 11.28 2.05
C ALA A 197 7.28 11.94 3.39
N GLY A 198 7.48 13.25 3.40
CA GLY A 198 7.92 13.99 4.59
C GLY A 198 9.43 13.89 4.81
N GLY A 199 10.07 15.06 4.90
CA GLY A 199 11.53 15.23 4.90
C GLY A 199 12.26 14.81 6.18
N ALA A 200 11.61 14.05 7.07
CA ALA A 200 12.22 13.58 8.31
C ALA A 200 13.36 12.58 8.03
N SER A 201 14.47 12.70 8.76
CA SER A 201 15.61 11.78 8.66
C SER A 201 15.31 10.51 9.47
N LEU A 202 15.36 9.35 8.81
CA LEU A 202 15.12 8.06 9.45
C LEU A 202 16.38 7.19 9.37
N PRO A 203 16.82 6.57 10.47
CA PRO A 203 17.92 5.62 10.43
C PRO A 203 17.51 4.37 9.63
N TYR A 204 18.47 3.81 8.88
CA TYR A 204 18.20 2.66 8.00
C TYR A 204 17.67 1.43 8.75
N GLN A 205 18.10 1.25 10.00
CA GLN A 205 17.69 0.11 10.84
C GLN A 205 16.18 0.09 11.04
N VAL A 206 15.60 1.26 11.36
CA VAL A 206 14.14 1.42 11.51
C VAL A 206 13.42 1.06 10.22
N ILE A 207 13.93 1.48 9.06
CA ILE A 207 13.31 1.15 7.77
C ILE A 207 13.31 -0.37 7.52
N LEU A 208 14.40 -1.07 7.87
CA LEU A 208 14.49 -2.52 7.72
C LEU A 208 13.55 -3.28 8.66
N ASP A 209 13.31 -2.76 9.87
CA ASP A 209 12.39 -3.38 10.80
C ASP A 209 10.93 -3.15 10.38
N LEU A 210 10.59 -1.92 9.98
CA LEU A 210 9.28 -1.63 9.38
C LEU A 210 9.00 -2.49 8.16
N LEU A 211 10.03 -2.79 7.37
CA LEU A 211 9.89 -3.68 6.22
C LEU A 211 9.50 -5.10 6.63
N LYS A 212 10.04 -5.62 7.73
CA LYS A 212 9.67 -6.95 8.25
C LYS A 212 8.22 -6.94 8.74
N ASP A 213 7.81 -5.89 9.45
CA ASP A 213 6.45 -5.74 9.95
C ASP A 213 5.44 -5.60 8.82
N ALA A 214 5.78 -4.79 7.81
CA ALA A 214 5.01 -4.67 6.58
C ALA A 214 4.84 -6.04 5.90
N ALA A 215 5.90 -6.84 5.81
CA ALA A 215 5.86 -8.14 5.16
C ALA A 215 4.98 -9.14 5.92
N MET A 216 4.95 -9.06 7.25
CA MET A 216 3.99 -9.83 8.06
C MET A 216 2.56 -9.37 7.78
N ARG A 217 2.31 -8.06 7.77
CA ARG A 217 0.98 -7.51 7.53
C ARG A 217 0.44 -7.80 6.13
N ALA A 218 1.28 -7.71 5.10
CA ALA A 218 0.89 -8.03 3.73
C ALA A 218 0.46 -9.51 3.59
N LYS A 219 1.13 -10.42 4.33
CA LYS A 219 0.73 -11.83 4.37
C LYS A 219 -0.62 -12.04 5.05
N GLU A 220 -0.88 -11.35 6.17
CA GLU A 220 -2.19 -11.38 6.85
C GLU A 220 -3.30 -10.86 5.94
N LEU A 221 -3.07 -9.74 5.24
CA LEU A 221 -4.03 -9.19 4.28
C LEU A 221 -4.29 -10.16 3.12
N THR A 222 -3.26 -10.84 2.63
CA THR A 222 -3.42 -11.88 1.60
C THR A 222 -4.35 -12.99 2.08
N GLN A 223 -4.14 -13.50 3.30
CA GLN A 223 -4.96 -14.54 3.91
C GLN A 223 -6.40 -14.09 4.17
N LEU A 224 -6.58 -12.82 4.55
CA LEU A 224 -7.90 -12.22 4.73
C LEU A 224 -8.66 -12.20 3.40
N VAL A 225 -8.01 -11.74 2.32
CA VAL A 225 -8.60 -11.71 0.97
C VAL A 225 -8.88 -13.12 0.45
N ASP A 226 -8.00 -14.08 0.71
CA ASP A 226 -8.21 -15.49 0.37
C ASP A 226 -9.45 -16.07 1.05
N THR A 227 -9.58 -15.85 2.36
CA THR A 227 -10.72 -16.32 3.14
C THR A 227 -12.02 -15.66 2.67
N ALA A 228 -12.02 -14.33 2.52
CA ALA A 228 -13.21 -13.59 2.11
C ALA A 228 -13.70 -13.99 0.71
N LEU A 229 -12.79 -14.19 -0.25
CA LEU A 229 -13.18 -14.66 -1.59
C LEU A 229 -13.60 -16.13 -1.61
N ALA A 230 -13.11 -16.96 -0.69
CA ALA A 230 -13.57 -18.33 -0.55
C ALA A 230 -14.98 -18.41 0.04
N GLU A 231 -15.35 -17.49 0.94
CA GLU A 231 -16.70 -17.37 1.50
C GLU A 231 -17.71 -16.82 0.48
N ASP A 232 -17.28 -15.88 -0.35
CA ASP A 232 -18.12 -15.26 -1.40
C ASP A 232 -18.25 -16.14 -2.65
N ALA A 233 -17.31 -17.07 -2.86
CA ALA A 233 -17.43 -18.04 -3.94
C ALA A 233 -18.74 -18.83 -3.76
N PRO A 234 -19.67 -18.78 -4.74
CA PRO A 234 -20.92 -19.50 -4.61
C PRO A 234 -20.59 -20.98 -4.43
N VAL A 235 -21.11 -21.57 -3.34
CA VAL A 235 -21.08 -23.02 -3.13
C VAL A 235 -21.70 -23.64 -4.38
N ALA A 236 -20.85 -24.32 -5.16
CA ALA A 236 -21.23 -25.01 -6.39
C ALA A 236 -22.29 -26.08 -6.13
#